data_AF-A0A7J8Y606-F1
#
_entry.id   AF-A0A7J8Y606-F1
#
_cell.length_a   1.000
_cell.length_b   1.000
_cell.length_c   1.000
_cell.angle_alpha   90.00
_cell.angle_beta   90.00
_cell.angle_gamma   90.00
#
_symmetry.space_group_name_H-M   'P 1'
#
loop_
_entity.id
_entity.type
_entity.pdbx_description
1 polymer ?
#
loop_
_entity_poly.entity_id
_entity_poly.type
_entity_poly.pdbx_seq_one_letter_code
_entity_poly.pdbx_strand_id
1 'polypeptide(L)'
;MELKSLTNLKMLDLSYTYDLRKIPSHLISSFSKLQIFRTWCTTSGDNPKEDNVLNGDNENLIEELKSLRHLNILTIPPIKSLFALERFVSFHLFQCCTQALHLRHLRESNVFNVLCLENMERLETLYFEGCG
;
A
#
# COMPACT_ATOMS: atom_id res chain seq x y z
N MET A 1 2.70 16.00 -15.74
CA MET A 1 2.07 14.68 -15.93
C MET A 1 0.57 14.88 -15.83
N GLU A 2 -0.19 14.52 -16.87
CA GLU A 2 -1.61 14.88 -17.03
C GLU A 2 -2.51 14.34 -15.91
N LEU A 3 -2.16 13.19 -15.32
CA LEU A 3 -2.95 12.57 -14.25
C LEU A 3 -3.10 13.47 -13.02
N LYS A 4 -2.09 14.30 -12.69
CA LYS A 4 -2.16 15.25 -11.55
C LYS A 4 -3.24 16.33 -11.73
N SER A 5 -3.78 16.51 -12.95
CA SER A 5 -4.87 17.45 -13.21
C SER A 5 -6.24 16.96 -12.71
N LEU A 6 -6.36 15.69 -12.34
CA LEU A 6 -7.59 15.07 -11.85
C LEU A 6 -7.88 15.45 -10.38
N THR A 7 -8.10 16.74 -10.13
CA THR A 7 -8.29 17.32 -8.78
C THR A 7 -9.55 16.84 -8.05
N ASN A 8 -10.48 16.21 -8.77
CA ASN A 8 -11.71 15.66 -8.22
C ASN A 8 -11.69 14.12 -8.14
N LEU A 9 -10.54 13.48 -8.40
CA LEU A 9 -10.42 12.03 -8.33
C LEU A 9 -10.68 11.54 -6.91
N LYS A 10 -11.69 10.68 -6.76
CA LYS A 10 -12.04 10.03 -5.47
C LYS A 10 -11.59 8.59 -5.39
N MET A 11 -11.39 7.93 -6.53
CA MET A 11 -11.02 6.53 -6.60
C MET A 11 -9.90 6.35 -7.61
N LEU A 12 -8.85 5.66 -7.17
CA LEU A 12 -7.75 5.21 -8.00
C LEU A 12 -7.57 3.72 -7.74
N ASP A 13 -8.01 2.90 -8.70
CA ASP A 13 -7.87 1.46 -8.65
C ASP A 13 -6.82 1.02 -9.68
N LEU A 14 -5.71 0.53 -9.16
CA LEU A 14 -4.58 -0.02 -9.90
C LEU A 14 -4.51 -1.54 -9.69
N SER A 15 -5.54 -2.17 -9.14
CA SER A 15 -5.54 -3.62 -8.94
C SER A 15 -5.37 -4.35 -10.27
N TYR A 16 -4.65 -5.46 -10.26
CA TYR A 16 -4.39 -6.28 -11.46
C TYR A 16 -3.61 -5.56 -12.58
N THR A 17 -2.97 -4.42 -12.29
CA THR A 17 -2.06 -3.77 -13.22
C THR A 17 -0.65 -4.38 -13.13
N TYR A 18 -0.53 -5.64 -13.55
CA TYR A 18 0.73 -6.42 -13.45
C TYR A 18 1.92 -5.78 -14.17
N ASP A 19 1.65 -5.05 -15.26
CA ASP A 19 2.66 -4.33 -16.03
C ASP A 19 3.00 -2.93 -15.47
N LEU A 20 2.35 -2.50 -14.38
CA LEU A 20 2.62 -1.21 -13.76
C LEU A 20 3.96 -1.24 -13.02
N ARG A 21 5.03 -0.86 -13.73
CA ARG A 21 6.39 -0.88 -13.17
C ARG A 21 6.75 0.36 -12.36
N LYS A 22 6.02 1.46 -12.52
CA LYS A 22 6.36 2.76 -11.91
C LYS A 22 5.11 3.55 -11.53
N ILE A 23 5.08 4.02 -10.28
CA ILE A 23 4.24 5.14 -9.84
C ILE A 23 5.20 6.28 -9.47
N PRO A 24 5.17 7.41 -10.20
CA PRO A 24 6.00 8.58 -9.94
C PRO A 24 5.80 9.15 -8.54
N SER A 25 6.86 9.72 -7.96
CA SER A 25 6.76 10.40 -6.66
C SER A 25 5.85 11.62 -6.75
N HIS A 26 5.21 11.91 -5.63
CA HIS A 26 4.20 12.94 -5.43
C HIS A 26 2.99 12.82 -6.36
N LEU A 27 2.71 11.63 -6.92
CA LEU A 27 1.52 11.42 -7.74
C LEU A 27 0.31 11.11 -6.87
N ILE A 28 0.44 10.17 -5.95
CA ILE A 28 -0.68 9.72 -5.10
C ILE A 28 -1.11 10.83 -4.15
N SER A 29 -0.14 11.48 -3.50
CA SER A 29 -0.34 12.64 -2.62
C SER A 29 -0.91 13.87 -3.32
N SER A 30 -0.87 13.93 -4.66
CA SER A 30 -1.50 15.03 -5.41
C SER A 30 -3.04 14.94 -5.45
N PHE A 31 -3.61 13.76 -5.19
CA PHE A 31 -5.06 13.54 -5.21
C PHE A 31 -5.67 13.86 -3.84
N SER A 32 -5.79 15.15 -3.51
CA SER A 32 -6.27 15.60 -2.19
C SER A 32 -7.66 15.10 -1.80
N LYS A 33 -8.52 14.75 -2.76
CA LYS A 33 -9.88 14.22 -2.55
C LYS A 33 -9.98 12.68 -2.66
N LEU A 34 -8.84 11.98 -2.74
CA LEU A 34 -8.84 10.54 -2.89
C LEU A 34 -9.42 9.86 -1.65
N GLN A 35 -10.37 8.96 -1.90
CA GLN A 35 -11.10 8.20 -0.88
C GLN A 35 -10.83 6.70 -0.99
N ILE A 36 -10.56 6.20 -2.19
CA ILE A 36 -10.33 4.78 -2.45
C ILE A 36 -9.01 4.66 -3.22
N PHE A 37 -8.06 3.93 -2.63
CA PHE A 37 -6.82 3.57 -3.30
C PHE A 37 -6.62 2.05 -3.25
N ARG A 38 -6.46 1.43 -4.41
CA ARG A 38 -6.27 -0.03 -4.50
C ARG A 38 -5.12 -0.37 -5.43
N THR A 39 -4.32 -1.33 -5.03
CA THR A 39 -3.14 -1.81 -5.78
C THR A 39 -2.99 -3.33 -5.63
N TRP A 40 -4.09 -4.04 -5.42
CA TRP A 40 -4.05 -5.49 -5.20
C TRP A 40 -3.38 -6.21 -6.38
N CYS A 41 -2.52 -7.18 -6.09
CA CYS A 41 -1.75 -7.93 -7.08
C CYS A 41 -0.85 -7.09 -8.00
N THR A 42 -0.56 -5.82 -7.67
CA THR A 42 0.51 -5.08 -8.35
C THR A 42 1.87 -5.58 -7.88
N THR A 43 2.80 -5.73 -8.83
CA THR A 43 4.19 -6.10 -8.55
C THR A 43 5.09 -4.93 -8.88
N SER A 44 5.93 -4.53 -7.92
CA SER A 44 7.08 -3.70 -8.24
C SER A 44 8.01 -4.47 -9.18
N GLY A 45 8.49 -3.82 -10.23
CA GLY A 45 9.47 -4.44 -11.12
C GLY A 45 10.80 -4.64 -10.40
N ASP A 46 11.57 -5.64 -10.82
CA ASP A 46 12.86 -6.02 -10.20
C ASP A 46 13.93 -4.92 -10.27
N ASN A 47 13.74 -3.93 -11.14
CA ASN A 47 14.66 -2.82 -11.33
C ASN A 47 14.11 -1.56 -10.65
N PRO A 48 14.64 -1.18 -9.47
CA PRO A 48 14.26 0.06 -8.82
C PRO A 48 14.58 1.23 -9.75
N LYS A 49 13.56 2.00 -10.10
CA LYS A 49 13.72 3.22 -10.89
C LYS A 49 13.80 4.40 -9.96
N GLU A 50 14.64 5.37 -10.30
CA GLU A 50 14.58 6.68 -9.67
C GLU A 50 13.14 7.24 -9.78
N ASP A 51 12.66 7.85 -8.69
CA ASP A 51 11.31 8.43 -8.62
C ASP A 51 10.17 7.40 -8.74
N ASN A 52 10.32 6.19 -8.19
CA ASN A 52 9.23 5.19 -8.12
C ASN A 52 8.81 4.89 -6.68
N VAL A 53 7.53 5.11 -6.36
CA VAL A 53 7.02 4.85 -5.01
C VAL A 53 6.74 3.38 -4.71
N LEU A 54 6.74 2.52 -5.74
CA LEU A 54 6.63 1.07 -5.58
C LEU A 54 7.97 0.40 -5.23
N ASN A 55 9.07 1.15 -5.12
CA ASN A 55 10.37 0.59 -4.78
C ASN A 55 10.43 0.13 -3.32
N GLY A 56 11.26 -0.89 -3.06
CA GLY A 56 11.50 -1.42 -1.72
C GLY A 56 10.25 -2.07 -1.11
N ASP A 57 10.04 -1.84 0.18
CA ASP A 57 8.90 -2.36 0.93
C ASP A 57 7.78 -1.31 1.09
N ASN A 58 7.41 -0.65 -0.01
CA ASN A 58 6.33 0.35 -0.07
C ASN A 58 6.54 1.61 0.80
N GLU A 59 7.75 1.90 1.27
CA GLU A 59 8.01 3.03 2.17
C GLU A 59 7.59 4.37 1.57
N ASN A 60 7.98 4.63 0.32
CA ASN A 60 7.62 5.85 -0.39
C ASN A 60 6.11 5.96 -0.60
N LEU A 61 5.44 4.85 -0.88
CA LEU A 61 3.99 4.81 -1.02
C LEU A 61 3.29 5.13 0.31
N ILE A 62 3.76 4.56 1.41
CA ILE A 62 3.29 4.87 2.78
C ILE A 62 3.42 6.37 3.07
N GLU A 63 4.57 6.96 2.73
CA GLU A 63 4.82 8.39 2.92
C GLU A 63 3.87 9.29 2.12
N GLU A 64 3.48 8.88 0.91
CA GLU A 64 2.46 9.60 0.16
C GLU A 64 1.05 9.44 0.73
N LEU A 65 0.66 8.19 1.05
CA LEU A 65 -0.69 7.87 1.51
C LEU A 65 -1.04 8.51 2.85
N LYS A 66 -0.08 8.64 3.78
CA LYS A 66 -0.35 9.26 5.09
C LYS A 66 -0.75 10.74 5.02
N SER A 67 -0.47 11.40 3.89
CA SER A 67 -0.86 12.81 3.67
C SER A 67 -2.33 12.97 3.23
N LEU A 68 -3.00 11.88 2.84
CA LEU A 68 -4.37 11.88 2.33
C LEU A 68 -5.38 11.88 3.48
N ARG A 69 -6.14 12.97 3.61
CA ARG A 69 -7.11 13.17 4.71
C ARG A 69 -8.47 12.50 4.53
N HIS A 70 -8.78 12.05 3.31
CA HIS A 70 -10.10 11.54 2.94
C HIS A 70 -10.10 10.05 2.59
N LEU A 71 -8.99 9.36 2.81
CA LEU A 71 -8.82 7.95 2.46
C LEU A 71 -9.68 7.07 3.37
N ASN A 72 -10.57 6.29 2.76
CA ASN A 72 -11.56 5.45 3.43
C ASN A 72 -11.36 3.96 3.14
N ILE A 73 -10.84 3.63 1.95
CA ILE A 73 -10.57 2.26 1.52
C ILE A 73 -9.14 2.23 0.97
N LEU A 74 -8.34 1.31 1.52
CA LEU A 74 -6.96 1.13 1.16
C LEU A 74 -6.64 -0.35 0.88
N THR A 75 -5.92 -0.57 -0.20
CA THR A 75 -5.19 -1.80 -0.48
C THR A 75 -3.85 -1.43 -1.10
N ILE A 76 -2.75 -1.86 -0.46
CA ILE A 76 -1.38 -1.59 -0.89
C ILE A 76 -0.76 -2.82 -1.60
N PRO A 77 0.37 -2.66 -2.32
CA PRO A 77 1.10 -3.80 -2.85
C PRO A 77 1.55 -4.74 -1.72
N PRO A 78 1.91 -6.00 -2.02
CA PRO A 78 2.29 -6.96 -1.00
C PRO A 78 3.42 -6.45 -0.09
N ILE A 79 3.26 -6.61 1.22
CA ILE A 79 4.30 -6.34 2.20
C ILE A 79 5.23 -7.56 2.28
N LYS A 80 6.53 -7.33 2.20
CA LYS A 80 7.55 -8.38 2.10
C LYS A 80 8.46 -8.51 3.32
N SER A 81 8.36 -7.59 4.29
CA SER A 81 9.16 -7.59 5.52
C SER A 81 8.32 -7.24 6.75
N LEU A 82 8.74 -7.72 7.92
CA LEU A 82 8.10 -7.36 9.19
C LEU A 82 8.26 -5.87 9.50
N PHE A 83 9.43 -5.30 9.21
CA PHE A 83 9.70 -3.88 9.41
C PHE A 83 8.68 -2.99 8.67
N ALA A 84 8.40 -3.30 7.40
CA ALA A 84 7.41 -2.54 6.65
C ALA A 84 5.98 -2.77 7.14
N LEU A 85 5.68 -3.98 7.63
CA LEU A 85 4.39 -4.25 8.26
C LEU A 85 4.20 -3.43 9.54
N GLU A 86 5.16 -3.46 10.46
CA GLU A 86 5.14 -2.70 11.71
C GLU A 86 4.99 -1.20 11.44
N ARG A 87 5.79 -0.68 10.49
CA ARG A 87 5.66 0.71 10.05
C ARG A 87 4.26 0.99 9.49
N PHE A 88 3.73 0.13 8.63
CA PHE A 88 2.40 0.31 8.05
C PHE A 88 1.31 0.35 9.14
N VAL A 89 1.28 -0.64 10.04
CA VAL A 89 0.25 -0.70 11.09
C VAL A 89 0.43 0.37 12.16
N SER A 90 1.59 1.03 12.26
CA SER A 90 1.78 2.15 13.21
C SER A 90 0.94 3.40 12.89
N PHE A 91 0.41 3.51 11.66
CA PHE A 91 -0.44 4.63 11.26
C PHE A 91 -1.92 4.32 11.48
N HIS A 92 -2.55 5.06 12.40
CA HIS A 92 -3.99 4.98 12.66
C HIS A 92 -4.84 5.14 11.39
N LEU A 93 -4.41 5.98 10.43
CA LEU A 93 -5.11 6.11 9.16
C LEU A 93 -5.25 4.76 8.45
N PHE A 94 -4.19 3.96 8.39
CA PHE A 94 -4.18 2.68 7.68
C PHE A 94 -4.92 1.59 8.44
N GLN A 95 -4.90 1.63 9.77
CA GLN A 95 -5.73 0.77 10.63
C GLN A 95 -7.23 0.93 10.30
N CYS A 96 -7.69 2.16 10.11
CA CYS A 96 -9.10 2.46 9.85
C CYS A 96 -9.55 2.32 8.39
N CYS A 97 -8.64 2.16 7.42
CA CYS A 97 -9.04 2.12 6.00
C CYS A 97 -8.61 0.87 5.23
N THR A 98 -7.74 0.03 5.79
CA THR A 98 -7.23 -1.16 5.10
C THR A 98 -8.22 -2.32 5.21
N GLN A 99 -8.81 -2.73 4.08
CA GLN A 99 -9.75 -3.87 4.04
C GLN A 99 -9.08 -5.20 3.72
N ALA A 100 -7.98 -5.15 2.96
CA ALA A 100 -7.25 -6.33 2.56
C ALA A 100 -5.74 -6.11 2.73
N LEU A 101 -5.06 -7.08 3.33
CA LEU A 101 -3.62 -7.07 3.52
C LEU A 101 -3.00 -8.31 2.88
N HIS A 102 -1.99 -8.09 2.05
CA HIS A 102 -1.24 -9.15 1.37
C HIS A 102 0.17 -9.19 1.94
N LEU A 103 0.51 -10.30 2.58
CA LEU A 103 1.84 -10.62 3.10
C LEU A 103 2.52 -11.63 2.17
N ARG A 104 3.62 -11.25 1.51
CA ARG A 104 4.29 -12.08 0.51
C ARG A 104 5.76 -12.28 0.83
N HIS A 105 6.23 -13.52 0.80
CA HIS A 105 7.64 -13.89 1.03
C HIS A 105 8.21 -13.30 2.33
N LEU A 106 7.38 -13.29 3.38
CA LEU A 106 7.73 -12.73 4.67
C LEU A 106 8.76 -13.65 5.33
N ARG A 107 10.05 -13.35 5.13
CA ARG A 107 11.20 -14.21 5.51
C ARG A 107 11.35 -14.44 7.02
N GLU A 108 10.72 -13.58 7.82
CA GLU A 108 10.74 -13.61 9.27
C GLU A 108 9.41 -14.13 9.85
N SER A 109 8.68 -14.94 9.07
CA SER A 109 7.36 -15.48 9.43
C SER A 109 7.31 -16.18 10.79
N ASN A 110 8.42 -16.79 11.21
CA ASN A 110 8.56 -17.43 12.53
C ASN A 110 8.42 -16.45 13.71
N VAL A 111 8.58 -15.16 13.47
CA VAL A 111 8.45 -14.06 14.45
C VAL A 111 7.14 -13.28 14.24
N PHE A 112 6.40 -13.58 13.16
CA PHE A 112 5.15 -12.89 12.86
C PHE A 112 4.10 -13.19 13.94
N ASN A 113 3.73 -12.15 14.67
CA ASN A 113 2.64 -12.20 15.64
C ASN A 113 1.41 -11.52 15.06
N VAL A 114 0.34 -12.27 14.81
CA VAL A 114 -0.92 -11.74 14.28
C VAL A 114 -1.53 -10.64 15.14
N LEU A 115 -1.16 -10.57 16.43
CA LEU A 115 -1.59 -9.50 17.34
C LEU A 115 -1.13 -8.10 16.86
N CYS A 116 -0.10 -7.99 16.01
CA CYS A 116 0.26 -6.71 15.40
C CYS A 116 -0.86 -6.12 14.52
N LEU A 117 -1.85 -6.93 14.13
CA LEU A 117 -3.00 -6.53 13.33
C LEU A 117 -4.26 -6.26 14.17
N GLU A 118 -4.19 -6.36 15.50
CA GLU A 118 -5.37 -6.30 16.38
C GLU A 118 -6.18 -5.00 16.23
N ASN A 119 -5.51 -3.89 15.93
CA ASN A 119 -6.11 -2.57 15.80
C ASN A 119 -6.63 -2.28 14.38
N MET A 120 -6.55 -3.24 13.45
CA MET A 120 -7.01 -3.06 12.07
C MET A 120 -8.53 -3.18 11.96
N GLU A 121 -9.25 -2.13 12.33
CA GLU A 121 -10.71 -2.07 12.49
C GLU A 121 -11.52 -2.54 11.27
N ARG A 122 -10.95 -2.41 10.06
CA ARG A 122 -11.65 -2.74 8.80
C ARG A 122 -11.02 -3.91 8.05
N LEU A 123 -10.05 -4.61 8.63
CA LEU A 123 -9.38 -5.72 7.95
C LEU A 123 -10.35 -6.91 7.80
N GLU A 124 -10.76 -7.17 6.57
CA GLU A 124 -11.70 -8.24 6.21
C GLU A 124 -10.98 -9.43 5.55
N THR A 125 -9.84 -9.17 4.90
CA THR A 125 -9.08 -10.20 4.16
C THR A 125 -7.60 -10.12 4.51
N LEU A 126 -7.02 -11.25 4.92
CA LEU A 126 -5.58 -11.42 5.12
C LEU A 126 -5.09 -12.54 4.22
N TYR A 127 -4.12 -12.24 3.35
CA TYR A 127 -3.59 -13.18 2.37
C TYR A 127 -2.10 -13.39 2.60
N PHE A 128 -1.68 -14.66 2.65
CA PHE A 128 -0.29 -15.08 2.77
C PHE A 128 0.17 -15.75 1.48
N GLU A 129 1.31 -15.35 0.94
CA GLU A 129 1.91 -15.95 -0.24
C GLU A 129 3.38 -16.25 -0.01
N GLY A 130 3.76 -17.53 -0.02
CA GLY A 130 5.15 -17.96 0.11
C GLY A 130 5.82 -17.51 1.42
N CYS A 131 5.05 -17.44 2.52
CA CYS A 131 5.54 -17.19 3.87
C CYS A 131 5.80 -18.54 4.56
N GLY A 132 6.95 -18.69 5.21
CA GLY A 132 7.38 -19.90 5.94
C GLY A 132 8.82 -19.78 6.41
#